data_AF-A0A353FL85-F1
#
_entry.id   AF-A0A353FL85-F1
#
_cell.length_a   1.000
_cell.length_b   1.000
_cell.length_c   1.000
_cell.angle_alpha   90.00
_cell.angle_beta   90.00
_cell.angle_gamma   90.00
#
_symmetry.space_group_name_H-M   'P 1'
#
loop_
_entity.id
_entity.type
_entity.pdbx_description
1 polymer ?
#
loop_
_entity_poly.entity_id
_entity_poly.type
_entity_poly.pdbx_seq_one_letter_code
_entity_poly.pdbx_strand_id
1 'polypeptide(L)'
;MESGSLSSQDFAEYASKDVVPYLHVTSRIPGNTTDAIFRNYGGTGFPTLLFLDADGGKLAKVAGADRSVEGFKKTEEQIAELLELRTAAAKGDKGADVDLLLMELERGLLSFELAKEKRGSLVTPKKSNAEFEDKVARIDGHLFEFEITTLVRSAGPATEKRKQVAATLYEMAKNGRFPAKFNYSFWTPVMEEAKSQGDATIFEKGLNAFREQYGDHPRFESRFKKMEADLQALQSGSGATAQVEVPKSQAVVLAVTGMR
;
A
#
# COMPACT_ATOMS: atom_id res chain seq x y z
N MET A 1 26.70 2.57 -6.29
CA MET A 1 26.81 2.26 -7.73
C MET A 1 28.25 1.91 -8.09
N GLU A 2 29.25 2.49 -7.43
CA GLU A 2 30.67 2.15 -7.65
C GLU A 2 31.13 0.86 -6.94
N SER A 3 30.23 0.21 -6.20
CA SER A 3 30.40 -1.15 -5.69
C SER A 3 29.04 -1.85 -5.65
N GLY A 4 29.03 -3.17 -5.89
CA GLY A 4 27.84 -4.02 -5.88
C GLY A 4 27.67 -4.86 -7.17
N SER A 5 26.55 -5.57 -7.27
CA SER A 5 26.22 -6.42 -8.43
C SER A 5 26.23 -5.66 -9.75
N LEU A 6 25.76 -4.41 -9.78
CA LEU A 6 25.71 -3.60 -11.00
C LEU A 6 27.08 -3.18 -11.55
N SER A 7 28.16 -3.40 -10.78
CA SER A 7 29.54 -3.14 -11.20
C SER A 7 30.34 -4.44 -11.40
N SER A 8 29.71 -5.62 -11.33
CA SER A 8 30.39 -6.90 -11.52
C SER A 8 30.50 -7.29 -13.00
N GLN A 9 31.47 -8.14 -13.31
CA GLN A 9 31.60 -8.73 -14.64
C GLN A 9 30.38 -9.59 -14.99
N ASP A 10 29.86 -10.35 -14.03
CA ASP A 10 28.65 -11.16 -14.20
C ASP A 10 27.44 -10.31 -14.64
N PHE A 11 27.30 -9.11 -14.08
CA PHE A 11 26.24 -8.19 -14.51
C PHE A 11 26.51 -7.63 -15.91
N ALA A 12 27.76 -7.32 -16.26
CA ALA A 12 28.09 -6.89 -17.62
C ALA A 12 27.75 -7.98 -18.66
N GLU A 13 28.02 -9.25 -18.33
CA GLU A 13 27.67 -10.37 -19.20
C GLU A 13 26.15 -10.55 -19.33
N TYR A 14 25.42 -10.52 -18.21
CA TYR A 14 23.96 -10.57 -18.19
C TYR A 14 23.33 -9.39 -18.98
N ALA A 15 23.74 -8.17 -18.68
CA ALA A 15 23.22 -6.96 -19.32
C ALA A 15 23.55 -6.86 -20.81
N SER A 16 24.60 -7.53 -21.28
CA SER A 16 24.92 -7.53 -22.72
C SER A 16 23.95 -8.34 -23.59
N LYS A 17 23.11 -9.19 -22.98
CA LYS A 17 22.26 -10.16 -23.68
C LYS A 17 20.79 -10.00 -23.35
N ASP A 18 20.48 -9.80 -22.07
CA ASP A 18 19.15 -10.08 -21.54
C ASP A 18 18.36 -8.80 -21.21
N VAL A 19 19.04 -7.67 -20.94
CA VAL A 19 18.39 -6.41 -20.54
C VAL A 19 19.04 -5.18 -21.17
N VAL A 20 18.31 -4.07 -21.21
CA VAL A 20 18.86 -2.75 -21.57
C VAL A 20 18.95 -1.88 -20.31
N PRO A 21 20.16 -1.65 -19.76
CA PRO A 21 20.31 -0.84 -18.55
C PRO A 21 19.89 0.61 -18.79
N TYR A 22 19.07 1.14 -17.87
CA TYR A 22 18.68 2.54 -17.85
C TYR A 22 18.87 3.12 -16.44
N LEU A 23 19.55 4.26 -16.35
CA LEU A 23 19.79 4.96 -15.09
C LEU A 23 18.96 6.25 -15.03
N HIS A 24 18.01 6.29 -14.10
CA HIS A 24 17.35 7.53 -13.70
C HIS A 24 18.03 8.13 -12.47
N VAL A 25 18.39 9.42 -12.55
CA VAL A 25 18.92 10.19 -11.42
C VAL A 25 17.90 11.24 -11.00
N THR A 26 17.38 11.11 -9.77
CA THR A 26 16.49 12.13 -9.18
C THR A 26 17.33 13.29 -8.67
N SER A 27 17.31 14.40 -9.40
CA SER A 27 18.19 15.56 -9.17
C SER A 27 17.66 16.56 -8.14
N ARG A 28 16.34 16.63 -7.96
CA ARG A 28 15.63 17.66 -7.16
C ARG A 28 15.88 19.10 -7.64
N ILE A 29 16.31 19.28 -8.89
CA ILE A 29 16.49 20.60 -9.49
C ILE A 29 15.11 21.17 -9.86
N PRO A 30 14.77 22.39 -9.43
CA PRO A 30 13.50 23.01 -9.77
C PRO A 30 13.24 22.99 -11.28
N GLY A 31 12.04 22.55 -11.69
CA GLY A 31 11.65 22.47 -13.10
C GLY A 31 12.07 21.19 -13.82
N ASN A 32 12.80 20.27 -13.18
CA ASN A 32 13.08 18.97 -13.79
C ASN A 32 11.81 18.11 -13.84
N THR A 33 11.35 17.81 -15.05
CA THR A 33 10.14 17.02 -15.32
C THR A 33 10.28 15.54 -14.94
N THR A 34 11.51 15.06 -14.75
CA THR A 34 11.80 13.64 -14.48
C THR A 34 11.84 13.30 -12.99
N ASP A 35 11.87 14.28 -12.08
CA ASP A 35 12.01 14.02 -10.63
C ASP A 35 10.82 13.24 -10.03
N ALA A 36 9.67 13.25 -10.72
CA ALA A 36 8.49 12.46 -10.32
C ALA A 36 8.61 10.97 -10.68
N ILE A 37 9.49 10.59 -11.61
CA ILE A 37 9.63 9.20 -12.11
C ILE A 37 9.84 8.23 -10.94
N PHE A 38 10.81 8.49 -10.06
CA PHE A 38 11.07 7.64 -8.90
C PHE A 38 9.81 7.37 -8.07
N ARG A 39 8.99 8.40 -7.82
CA ARG A 39 7.74 8.28 -7.07
C ARG A 39 6.64 7.58 -7.85
N ASN A 40 6.56 7.80 -9.17
CA ASN A 40 5.55 7.20 -10.04
C ASN A 40 5.74 5.68 -10.15
N TYR A 41 6.98 5.21 -10.16
CA TYR A 41 7.29 3.78 -10.16
C TYR A 41 7.23 3.11 -8.78
N GLY A 42 6.89 3.84 -7.71
CA GLY A 42 6.81 3.30 -6.35
C GLY A 42 8.17 3.15 -5.65
N GLY A 43 9.12 4.00 -6.00
CA GLY A 43 10.39 4.15 -5.30
C GLY A 43 10.19 4.64 -3.87
N THR A 44 10.85 3.98 -2.92
CA THR A 44 10.78 4.27 -1.47
C THR A 44 12.15 4.49 -0.83
N GLY A 45 13.23 4.12 -1.52
CA GLY A 45 14.61 4.37 -1.10
C GLY A 45 15.58 4.18 -2.27
N PHE A 46 16.82 4.65 -2.10
CA PHE A 46 17.87 4.51 -3.11
C PHE A 46 18.88 3.42 -2.70
N PRO A 47 19.41 2.63 -3.66
CA PRO A 47 18.95 2.52 -5.04
C PRO A 47 17.60 1.76 -5.13
N THR A 48 16.82 2.01 -6.17
CA THR A 48 15.62 1.23 -6.53
C THR A 48 15.89 0.60 -7.89
N LEU A 49 15.68 -0.72 -8.02
CA LEU A 49 15.87 -1.48 -9.25
C LEU A 49 14.52 -2.00 -9.73
N LEU A 50 14.25 -1.82 -11.02
CA LEU A 50 12.97 -2.08 -11.65
C LEU A 50 13.20 -2.74 -13.00
N PHE A 51 12.30 -3.64 -13.37
CA PHE A 51 12.15 -4.11 -14.74
C PHE A 51 10.98 -3.40 -15.38
N LEU A 52 11.19 -2.87 -16.57
CA LEU A 52 10.20 -2.17 -17.37
C LEU A 52 10.00 -2.91 -18.69
N ASP A 53 8.78 -2.84 -19.23
CA ASP A 53 8.53 -3.22 -20.62
C ASP A 53 8.99 -2.11 -21.59
N ALA A 54 8.85 -2.37 -22.89
CA ALA A 54 9.26 -1.45 -23.95
C ALA A 54 8.51 -0.11 -23.93
N ASP A 55 7.30 -0.08 -23.37
CA ASP A 55 6.47 1.13 -23.23
C ASP A 55 6.75 1.88 -21.92
N GLY A 56 7.70 1.38 -21.11
CA GLY A 56 8.02 1.91 -19.79
C GLY A 56 7.04 1.47 -18.69
N GLY A 57 6.14 0.54 -18.96
CA GLY A 57 5.29 -0.09 -17.95
C GLY A 57 6.11 -0.90 -16.95
N LYS A 58 5.79 -0.80 -15.66
CA LYS A 58 6.50 -1.54 -14.62
C LYS A 58 6.12 -3.03 -14.67
N LEU A 59 7.11 -3.90 -14.82
CA LEU A 59 6.94 -5.35 -14.78
C LEU A 59 7.26 -5.94 -13.41
N ALA A 60 8.33 -5.43 -12.77
CA ALA A 60 8.73 -5.88 -11.44
C ALA A 60 9.60 -4.85 -10.71
N LYS A 61 9.69 -4.99 -9.38
CA LYS A 61 10.66 -4.31 -8.52
C LYS A 61 11.53 -5.36 -7.87
N VAL A 62 12.85 -5.25 -8.04
CA VAL A 62 13.79 -6.20 -7.44
C VAL A 62 13.79 -6.02 -5.92
N ALA A 63 13.62 -7.12 -5.19
CA ALA A 63 13.67 -7.12 -3.74
C ALA A 63 15.02 -6.61 -3.22
N GLY A 64 15.01 -5.81 -2.16
CA GLY A 64 16.23 -5.20 -1.62
C GLY A 64 17.30 -6.20 -1.19
N ALA A 65 16.88 -7.38 -0.74
CA ALA A 65 17.75 -8.44 -0.24
C ALA A 65 18.42 -9.29 -1.33
N ASP A 66 17.87 -9.32 -2.56
CA ASP A 66 18.35 -10.20 -3.64
C ASP A 66 18.84 -9.36 -4.85
N ARG A 67 19.71 -8.39 -4.57
CA ARG A 67 20.31 -7.52 -5.59
C ARG A 67 21.57 -8.17 -6.18
N SER A 68 21.44 -9.40 -6.65
CA SER A 68 22.47 -10.19 -7.35
C SER A 68 22.00 -10.50 -8.78
N VAL A 69 22.89 -11.04 -9.62
CA VAL A 69 22.49 -11.50 -10.96
C VAL A 69 21.49 -12.66 -10.87
N GLU A 70 21.64 -13.54 -9.88
CA GLU A 70 20.68 -14.61 -9.61
C GLU A 70 19.32 -14.04 -9.19
N GLY A 71 19.29 -13.00 -8.37
CA GLY A 71 18.05 -12.32 -8.00
C GLY A 71 17.37 -11.63 -9.18
N PHE A 72 18.14 -11.12 -10.15
CA PHE A 72 17.60 -10.58 -11.40
C PHE A 72 16.94 -11.69 -12.22
N LYS A 73 17.60 -12.85 -12.39
CA LYS A 73 17.03 -14.00 -13.11
C LYS A 73 15.74 -14.51 -12.48
N LYS A 74 15.66 -14.62 -11.15
CA LYS A 74 14.40 -14.94 -10.45
C LYS A 74 13.31 -13.90 -10.69
N THR A 75 13.69 -12.63 -10.81
CA THR A 75 12.74 -11.56 -11.14
C THR A 75 12.24 -11.73 -12.58
N GLU A 76 13.08 -12.16 -13.52
CA GLU A 76 12.67 -12.48 -14.90
C GLU A 76 11.72 -13.68 -14.97
N GLU A 77 11.94 -14.72 -14.16
CA GLU A 77 11.01 -15.86 -14.04
C GLU A 77 9.61 -15.37 -13.58
N GLN A 78 9.58 -14.51 -12.57
CA GLN A 78 8.33 -13.87 -12.14
C GLN A 78 7.69 -13.05 -13.25
N ILE A 79 8.49 -12.30 -14.03
CA ILE A 79 7.97 -11.54 -15.18
C ILE A 79 7.37 -12.47 -16.22
N ALA A 80 7.99 -13.62 -16.51
CA ALA A 80 7.46 -14.60 -17.44
C ALA A 80 6.07 -15.09 -17.00
N GLU A 81 5.90 -15.47 -15.72
CA GLU A 81 4.59 -15.86 -15.16
C GLU A 81 3.53 -14.75 -15.35
N LEU A 82 3.90 -13.49 -15.12
CA LEU A 82 3.01 -12.35 -15.30
C LEU A 82 2.57 -12.22 -16.76
N LEU A 83 3.49 -12.37 -17.71
CA LEU A 83 3.20 -12.24 -19.13
C LEU A 83 2.33 -13.40 -19.65
N GLU A 84 2.56 -14.62 -19.16
CA GLU A 84 1.68 -15.76 -19.43
C GLU A 84 0.26 -15.50 -18.94
N LEU A 85 0.13 -14.98 -17.72
CA LEU A 85 -1.17 -14.70 -17.11
C LEU A 85 -1.91 -13.55 -17.80
N ARG A 86 -1.18 -12.51 -18.24
CA ARG A 86 -1.73 -11.44 -19.10
C ARG A 86 -2.24 -12.01 -20.42
N THR A 87 -1.50 -12.94 -21.01
CA THR A 87 -1.89 -13.61 -22.26
C THR A 87 -3.15 -14.45 -22.07
N ALA A 88 -3.24 -15.22 -20.98
CA ALA A 88 -4.42 -16.02 -20.64
C ALA A 88 -5.66 -15.14 -20.40
N ALA A 89 -5.51 -14.05 -19.63
CA ALA A 89 -6.59 -13.10 -19.38
C ALA A 89 -7.06 -12.42 -20.69
N ALA A 90 -6.15 -12.03 -21.58
CA ALA A 90 -6.47 -11.45 -22.88
C ALA A 90 -7.23 -12.42 -23.81
N LYS A 91 -6.98 -13.73 -23.68
CA LYS A 91 -7.73 -14.79 -24.40
C LYS A 91 -9.11 -15.07 -23.79
N GLY A 92 -9.40 -14.54 -22.59
CA GLY A 92 -10.62 -14.83 -21.85
C GLY A 92 -10.60 -16.18 -21.16
N ASP A 93 -9.41 -16.71 -20.84
CA ASP A 93 -9.28 -17.96 -20.10
C ASP A 93 -9.97 -17.85 -18.73
N LYS A 94 -10.75 -18.87 -18.38
CA LYS A 94 -11.63 -18.82 -17.20
C LYS A 94 -10.82 -18.65 -15.91
N GLY A 95 -11.06 -17.53 -15.21
CA GLY A 95 -10.43 -17.20 -13.93
C GLY A 95 -9.07 -16.51 -14.05
N ALA A 96 -8.52 -16.37 -15.25
CA ALA A 96 -7.22 -15.74 -15.47
C ALA A 96 -7.24 -14.23 -15.13
N ASP A 97 -8.38 -13.57 -15.24
CA ASP A 97 -8.60 -12.17 -14.84
C ASP A 97 -8.45 -11.95 -13.33
N VAL A 98 -9.01 -12.88 -12.54
CA VAL A 98 -8.91 -12.88 -11.07
C VAL A 98 -7.47 -13.13 -10.64
N ASP A 99 -6.84 -14.15 -11.22
CA ASP A 99 -5.45 -14.50 -10.92
C ASP A 99 -4.50 -13.37 -11.31
N LEU A 100 -4.74 -12.73 -12.47
CA LEU A 100 -3.95 -11.59 -12.93
C LEU A 100 -4.06 -10.42 -11.96
N LEU A 101 -5.27 -10.06 -11.56
CA LEU A 101 -5.46 -8.93 -10.65
C LEU A 101 -4.80 -9.19 -9.29
N LEU A 102 -4.93 -10.40 -8.75
CA LEU A 102 -4.27 -10.78 -7.50
C LEU A 102 -2.75 -10.66 -7.61
N MET A 103 -2.15 -11.22 -8.67
CA MET A 103 -0.71 -11.13 -8.91
C MET A 103 -0.23 -9.68 -9.08
N GLU A 104 -0.96 -8.87 -9.84
CA GLU A 104 -0.61 -7.47 -10.08
C GLU A 104 -0.69 -6.63 -8.79
N LEU A 105 -1.65 -6.93 -7.90
CA LEU A 105 -1.77 -6.31 -6.59
C LEU A 105 -0.63 -6.71 -5.64
N GLU A 106 -0.36 -8.01 -5.52
CA GLU A 106 0.71 -8.56 -4.68
C GLU A 106 2.09 -7.99 -5.06
N ARG A 107 2.30 -7.77 -6.36
CA ARG A 107 3.56 -7.24 -6.91
C ARG A 107 3.60 -5.72 -7.00
N GLY A 108 2.54 -5.03 -6.57
CA GLY A 108 2.51 -3.57 -6.55
C GLY A 108 2.51 -2.92 -7.94
N LEU A 109 1.95 -3.58 -8.95
CA LEU A 109 2.01 -3.16 -10.35
C LEU A 109 0.91 -2.19 -10.75
N LEU A 110 -0.14 -2.04 -9.95
CA LEU A 110 -1.29 -1.18 -10.24
C LEU A 110 -1.33 0.05 -9.32
N SER A 111 -2.02 1.09 -9.78
CA SER A 111 -2.53 2.14 -8.91
C SER A 111 -3.78 1.64 -8.17
N PHE A 112 -4.13 2.27 -7.04
CA PHE A 112 -5.36 1.95 -6.33
C PHE A 112 -6.60 2.07 -7.22
N GLU A 113 -6.72 3.17 -7.99
CA GLU A 113 -7.88 3.40 -8.85
C GLU A 113 -8.03 2.33 -9.94
N LEU A 114 -6.93 1.97 -10.62
CA LEU A 114 -6.96 0.94 -11.65
C LEU A 114 -7.27 -0.44 -11.07
N ALA A 115 -6.71 -0.76 -9.90
CA ALA A 115 -7.00 -2.03 -9.23
C ALA A 115 -8.47 -2.11 -8.79
N LYS A 116 -9.03 -1.01 -8.28
CA LYS A 116 -10.44 -0.91 -7.90
C LYS A 116 -11.36 -1.08 -9.11
N GLU A 117 -11.03 -0.44 -10.24
CA GLU A 117 -11.74 -0.62 -11.51
C GLU A 117 -11.72 -2.08 -11.96
N LYS A 118 -10.53 -2.68 -12.05
CA LYS A 118 -10.37 -4.09 -12.43
C LYS A 118 -11.16 -5.01 -11.51
N ARG A 119 -11.11 -4.80 -10.19
CA ARG A 119 -11.90 -5.56 -9.22
C ARG A 119 -13.42 -5.46 -9.46
N GLY A 120 -13.90 -4.28 -9.84
CA GLY A 120 -15.30 -4.05 -10.19
C GLY A 120 -15.73 -4.75 -11.49
N SER A 121 -14.80 -5.02 -12.39
CA SER A 121 -15.05 -5.72 -13.65
C SER A 121 -14.99 -7.25 -13.58
N LEU A 122 -14.54 -7.83 -12.45
CA LEU A 122 -14.41 -9.29 -12.32
C LEU A 122 -15.77 -9.98 -12.43
N VAL A 123 -15.83 -11.01 -13.28
CA VAL A 123 -17.07 -11.78 -13.48
C VAL A 123 -17.24 -12.77 -12.34
N THR A 124 -18.28 -12.57 -11.53
CA THR A 124 -18.63 -13.52 -10.47
C THR A 124 -19.16 -14.83 -11.08
N PRO A 125 -18.61 -16.00 -10.72
CA PRO A 125 -19.13 -17.29 -11.14
C PRO A 125 -20.61 -17.47 -10.76
N LYS A 126 -21.41 -18.08 -11.64
CA LYS A 126 -22.84 -18.33 -11.39
C LYS A 126 -23.13 -19.29 -10.23
N LYS A 127 -22.13 -20.09 -9.84
CA LYS A 127 -22.20 -21.01 -8.70
C LYS A 127 -21.11 -20.62 -7.72
N SER A 128 -21.38 -20.75 -6.43
CA SER A 128 -20.37 -20.56 -5.39
C SER A 128 -19.13 -21.39 -5.72
N ASN A 129 -17.98 -20.75 -5.59
CA ASN A 129 -16.67 -21.33 -5.85
C ASN A 129 -15.72 -20.80 -4.77
N ALA A 130 -15.39 -21.66 -3.81
CA ALA A 130 -14.55 -21.31 -2.68
C ALA A 130 -13.18 -20.74 -3.10
N GLU A 131 -12.59 -21.24 -4.20
CA GLU A 131 -11.31 -20.72 -4.69
C GLU A 131 -11.44 -19.29 -5.24
N PHE A 132 -12.52 -19.01 -5.96
CA PHE A 132 -12.80 -17.65 -6.44
C PHE A 132 -13.07 -16.71 -5.26
N GLU A 133 -13.85 -17.15 -4.29
CA GLU A 133 -14.18 -16.38 -3.09
C GLU A 133 -12.94 -16.06 -2.25
N ASP A 134 -12.02 -17.02 -2.08
CA ASP A 134 -10.72 -16.81 -1.42
C ASP A 134 -9.86 -15.78 -2.16
N LYS A 135 -9.71 -15.93 -3.48
CA LYS A 135 -8.93 -14.98 -4.30
C LYS A 135 -9.52 -13.57 -4.23
N VAL A 136 -10.85 -13.46 -4.29
CA VAL A 136 -11.55 -12.18 -4.16
C VAL A 136 -11.33 -11.57 -2.77
N ALA A 137 -11.41 -12.35 -1.69
CA ALA A 137 -11.13 -11.85 -0.35
C ALA A 137 -9.69 -11.34 -0.21
N ARG A 138 -8.71 -12.03 -0.82
CA ARG A 138 -7.32 -11.59 -0.87
C ARG A 138 -7.17 -10.28 -1.66
N ILE A 139 -7.81 -10.18 -2.83
CA ILE A 139 -7.84 -8.96 -3.63
C ILE A 139 -8.43 -7.79 -2.82
N ASP A 140 -9.55 -8.00 -2.16
CA ASP A 140 -10.23 -6.97 -1.35
C ASP A 140 -9.35 -6.53 -0.16
N GLY A 141 -8.63 -7.48 0.45
CA GLY A 141 -7.60 -7.18 1.45
C GLY A 141 -6.47 -6.30 0.89
N HIS A 142 -5.90 -6.64 -0.26
CA HIS A 142 -4.86 -5.84 -0.90
C HIS A 142 -5.34 -4.45 -1.32
N LEU A 143 -6.57 -4.33 -1.83
CA LEU A 143 -7.18 -3.05 -2.17
C LEU A 143 -7.31 -2.15 -0.94
N PHE A 144 -7.69 -2.71 0.20
CA PHE A 144 -7.77 -1.93 1.43
C PHE A 144 -6.38 -1.42 1.88
N GLU A 145 -5.35 -2.27 1.82
CA GLU A 145 -3.97 -1.85 2.10
C GLU A 145 -3.48 -0.73 1.15
N PHE A 146 -3.89 -0.79 -0.12
CA PHE A 146 -3.59 0.24 -1.12
C PHE A 146 -4.35 1.53 -0.87
N GLU A 147 -5.60 1.45 -0.46
CA GLU A 147 -6.42 2.61 -0.08
C GLU A 147 -5.74 3.36 1.08
N ILE A 148 -5.33 2.63 2.13
CA ILE A 148 -4.58 3.18 3.27
C ILE A 148 -3.31 3.88 2.79
N THR A 149 -2.51 3.20 1.98
CA THR A 149 -1.24 3.74 1.48
C THR A 149 -1.46 5.00 0.64
N THR A 150 -2.49 5.01 -0.20
CA THR A 150 -2.84 6.14 -1.06
C THR A 150 -3.29 7.34 -0.24
N LEU A 151 -4.17 7.13 0.75
CA LEU A 151 -4.63 8.17 1.68
C LEU A 151 -3.45 8.79 2.43
N VAL A 152 -2.63 7.97 3.08
CA VAL A 152 -1.48 8.45 3.88
C VAL A 152 -0.47 9.19 3.02
N ARG A 153 -0.18 8.68 1.81
CA ARG A 153 0.74 9.35 0.87
C ARG A 153 0.19 10.69 0.37
N SER A 154 -1.12 10.79 0.15
CA SER A 154 -1.77 12.02 -0.33
C SER A 154 -1.72 13.17 0.68
N ALA A 155 -1.66 12.87 1.99
CA ALA A 155 -1.56 13.88 3.03
C ALA A 155 -0.19 14.59 3.05
N GLY A 156 0.89 13.89 2.68
CA GLY A 156 2.24 14.45 2.68
C GLY A 156 2.69 14.92 4.07
N PRO A 157 3.53 15.97 4.18
CA PRO A 157 3.98 16.52 5.45
C PRO A 157 2.96 17.47 6.11
N ALA A 158 1.87 17.83 5.43
CA ALA A 158 0.93 18.84 5.93
C ALA A 158 0.08 18.30 7.10
N THR A 159 0.15 18.97 8.25
CA THR A 159 -0.53 18.55 9.49
C THR A 159 -2.04 18.42 9.32
N GLU A 160 -2.68 19.35 8.62
CA GLU A 160 -4.14 19.36 8.48
C GLU A 160 -4.65 18.20 7.62
N LYS A 161 -3.96 17.91 6.50
CA LYS A 161 -4.31 16.75 5.66
C LYS A 161 -4.10 15.43 6.41
N ARG A 162 -3.10 15.35 7.29
CA ARG A 162 -2.89 14.17 8.13
C ARG A 162 -4.02 13.94 9.11
N LYS A 163 -4.58 15.01 9.72
CA LYS A 163 -5.77 14.92 10.57
C LYS A 163 -6.99 14.43 9.78
N GLN A 164 -7.21 14.97 8.59
CA GLN A 164 -8.31 14.52 7.70
C GLN A 164 -8.18 13.03 7.33
N VAL A 165 -6.96 12.57 7.03
CA VAL A 165 -6.70 11.15 6.79
C VAL A 165 -6.92 10.33 8.05
N ALA A 166 -6.50 10.79 9.23
CA ALA A 166 -6.74 10.09 10.49
C ALA A 166 -8.24 9.92 10.78
N ALA A 167 -9.04 10.99 10.61
CA ALA A 167 -10.49 10.94 10.71
C ALA A 167 -11.12 9.96 9.70
N THR A 168 -10.64 9.95 8.46
CA THR A 168 -11.11 9.03 7.42
C THR A 168 -10.82 7.56 7.79
N LEU A 169 -9.59 7.26 8.23
CA LEU A 169 -9.22 5.90 8.63
C LEU A 169 -9.96 5.46 9.90
N TYR A 170 -10.22 6.38 10.83
CA TYR A 170 -11.02 6.12 12.03
C TYR A 170 -12.47 5.77 11.67
N GLU A 171 -13.10 6.50 10.76
CA GLU A 171 -14.44 6.16 10.28
C GLU A 171 -14.47 4.81 9.55
N MET A 172 -13.42 4.45 8.81
CA MET A 172 -13.29 3.09 8.26
C MET A 172 -13.25 2.03 9.38
N ALA A 173 -12.49 2.27 10.44
CA ALA A 173 -12.40 1.37 11.59
C ALA A 173 -13.74 1.21 12.31
N LYS A 174 -14.48 2.31 12.55
CA LYS A 174 -15.84 2.25 13.15
C LYS A 174 -16.81 1.42 12.31
N ASN A 175 -16.69 1.52 10.99
CA ASN A 175 -17.50 0.73 10.06
C ASN A 175 -17.00 -0.71 9.87
N GLY A 176 -16.08 -1.17 10.72
CA GLY A 176 -15.61 -2.55 10.73
C GLY A 176 -14.56 -2.89 9.68
N ARG A 177 -14.03 -1.89 8.95
CA ARG A 177 -12.99 -2.11 7.92
C ARG A 177 -11.61 -2.03 8.57
N PHE A 178 -10.96 -3.19 8.70
CA PHE A 178 -9.64 -3.32 9.31
C PHE A 178 -8.65 -3.98 8.35
N PRO A 179 -7.35 -3.67 8.48
CA PRO A 179 -6.33 -4.33 7.69
C PRO A 179 -6.24 -5.80 8.10
N ALA A 180 -6.03 -6.69 7.14
CA ALA A 180 -5.98 -8.13 7.38
C ALA A 180 -4.77 -8.55 8.25
N LYS A 181 -3.71 -7.72 8.22
CA LYS A 181 -2.53 -7.85 9.08
C LYS A 181 -2.30 -6.51 9.77
N PHE A 182 -1.41 -6.49 10.77
CA PHE A 182 -1.03 -5.24 11.40
C PHE A 182 -0.46 -4.25 10.38
N ASN A 183 -1.12 -3.10 10.22
CA ASN A 183 -0.62 -1.98 9.43
C ASN A 183 -0.39 -0.76 10.34
N TYR A 184 0.87 -0.38 10.49
CA TYR A 184 1.27 0.76 11.31
C TYR A 184 0.67 2.09 10.84
N SER A 185 0.59 2.29 9.52
CA SER A 185 0.06 3.49 8.87
C SER A 185 -1.46 3.62 9.01
N PHE A 186 -2.15 2.51 9.30
CA PHE A 186 -3.56 2.50 9.68
C PHE A 186 -3.73 2.75 11.17
N TRP A 187 -3.16 1.89 12.02
CA TRP A 187 -3.47 1.88 13.45
C TRP A 187 -2.96 3.11 14.20
N THR A 188 -1.82 3.67 13.83
CA THR A 188 -1.28 4.86 14.51
C THR A 188 -2.23 6.06 14.42
N PRO A 189 -2.67 6.51 13.22
CA PRO A 189 -3.62 7.62 13.14
C PRO A 189 -5.02 7.26 13.66
N VAL A 190 -5.48 6.02 13.48
CA VAL A 190 -6.80 5.58 14.00
C VAL A 190 -6.86 5.66 15.53
N MET A 191 -5.82 5.20 16.23
CA MET A 191 -5.77 5.27 17.69
C MET A 191 -5.68 6.72 18.19
N GLU A 192 -4.94 7.59 17.50
CA GLU A 192 -4.87 9.01 17.86
C GLU A 192 -6.23 9.70 17.71
N GLU A 193 -6.93 9.44 16.59
CA GLU A 193 -8.27 9.97 16.39
C GLU A 193 -9.26 9.38 17.42
N ALA A 194 -9.25 8.06 17.64
CA ALA A 194 -10.09 7.41 18.64
C ALA A 194 -9.87 8.01 20.04
N LYS A 195 -8.62 8.31 20.40
CA LYS A 195 -8.30 9.00 21.65
C LYS A 195 -8.92 10.40 21.71
N SER A 196 -8.82 11.18 20.64
CA SER A 196 -9.44 12.52 20.57
C SER A 196 -10.97 12.50 20.64
N GLN A 197 -11.59 11.43 20.11
CA GLN A 197 -13.04 11.23 20.09
C GLN A 197 -13.58 10.57 21.37
N GLY A 198 -12.72 10.17 22.31
CA GLY A 198 -13.14 9.45 23.51
C GLY A 198 -13.52 7.98 23.26
N ASP A 199 -13.17 7.42 22.11
CA ASP A 199 -13.58 6.08 21.68
C ASP A 199 -12.62 5.00 22.22
N ALA A 200 -12.89 4.57 23.45
CA ALA A 200 -12.10 3.53 24.12
C ALA A 200 -12.12 2.19 23.36
N THR A 201 -13.22 1.86 22.66
CA THR A 201 -13.37 0.57 21.97
C THR A 201 -12.44 0.47 20.76
N ILE A 202 -12.40 1.50 19.91
CA ILE A 202 -11.48 1.51 18.76
C ILE A 202 -10.03 1.63 19.24
N PHE A 203 -9.77 2.42 20.28
CA PHE A 203 -8.44 2.55 20.86
C PHE A 203 -7.91 1.21 21.39
N GLU A 204 -8.72 0.48 22.17
CA GLU A 204 -8.38 -0.84 22.71
C GLU A 204 -8.10 -1.85 21.59
N LYS A 205 -8.91 -1.83 20.52
CA LYS A 205 -8.70 -2.70 19.37
C LYS A 205 -7.35 -2.45 18.69
N GLY A 206 -6.96 -1.18 18.54
CA GLY A 206 -5.65 -0.80 18.02
C GLY A 206 -4.50 -1.21 18.94
N LEU A 207 -4.66 -1.05 20.26
CA LEU A 207 -3.67 -1.50 21.24
C LEU A 207 -3.45 -3.02 21.17
N ASN A 208 -4.53 -3.80 21.06
CA ASN A 208 -4.45 -5.25 20.92
C ASN A 208 -3.72 -5.66 19.63
N ALA A 209 -4.03 -5.01 18.50
CA ALA A 209 -3.29 -5.23 17.26
C ALA A 209 -1.80 -4.89 17.38
N PHE A 210 -1.46 -3.80 18.10
CA PHE A 210 -0.08 -3.41 18.36
C PHE A 210 0.65 -4.43 19.25
N ARG A 211 -0.04 -5.00 20.24
CA ARG A 211 0.48 -6.03 21.15
C ARG A 211 0.70 -7.36 20.43
N GLU A 212 -0.22 -7.76 19.56
CA GLU A 212 -0.05 -8.97 18.73
C GLU A 212 1.21 -8.88 17.85
N GLN A 213 1.50 -7.69 17.30
CA GLN A 213 2.66 -7.49 16.44
C GLN A 213 3.99 -7.31 17.19
N TYR A 214 3.99 -6.68 18.38
CA TYR A 214 5.21 -6.21 19.04
C TYR A 214 5.31 -6.55 20.54
N GLY A 215 4.40 -7.33 21.10
CA GLY A 215 4.25 -7.53 22.56
C GLY A 215 5.53 -7.92 23.29
N ASP A 216 6.37 -8.74 22.68
CA ASP A 216 7.62 -9.23 23.28
C ASP A 216 8.85 -8.37 22.97
N HIS A 217 8.68 -7.26 22.22
CA HIS A 217 9.80 -6.48 21.72
C HIS A 217 10.16 -5.35 22.71
N PRO A 218 11.34 -5.38 23.38
CA PRO A 218 11.67 -4.48 24.49
C PRO A 218 11.57 -2.99 24.16
N ARG A 219 11.89 -2.63 22.91
CA ARG A 219 11.78 -1.26 22.38
C ARG A 219 10.39 -0.63 22.53
N PHE A 220 9.32 -1.42 22.65
CA PHE A 220 7.95 -0.92 22.72
C PHE A 220 7.34 -0.90 24.12
N GLU A 221 8.05 -1.37 25.15
CA GLU A 221 7.53 -1.45 26.53
C GLU A 221 7.01 -0.10 27.04
N SER A 222 7.80 0.97 26.87
CA SER A 222 7.39 2.33 27.27
C SER A 222 6.16 2.81 26.48
N ARG A 223 6.05 2.42 25.21
CA ARG A 223 4.90 2.77 24.37
C ARG A 223 3.65 2.02 24.84
N PHE A 224 3.76 0.73 25.18
CA PHE A 224 2.65 -0.04 25.73
C PHE A 224 2.14 0.55 27.04
N LYS A 225 3.03 0.88 27.99
CA LYS A 225 2.64 1.55 29.25
C LYS A 225 1.86 2.84 29.00
N LYS A 226 2.31 3.66 28.04
CA LYS A 226 1.59 4.89 27.66
C LYS A 226 0.21 4.59 27.08
N MET A 227 0.11 3.65 26.15
CA MET A 227 -1.18 3.31 25.51
C MET A 227 -2.15 2.69 26.52
N GLU A 228 -1.67 1.89 27.46
CA GLU A 228 -2.50 1.33 28.55
C GLU A 228 -3.03 2.43 29.48
N ALA A 229 -2.20 3.40 29.85
CA ALA A 229 -2.62 4.55 30.64
C ALA A 229 -3.66 5.41 29.88
N ASP A 230 -3.44 5.63 28.58
CA ASP A 230 -4.38 6.34 27.72
C ASP A 230 -5.73 5.61 27.65
N LEU A 231 -5.74 4.28 27.50
CA LEU A 231 -6.96 3.47 27.50
C LEU A 231 -7.71 3.56 28.84
N GLN A 232 -7.00 3.46 29.96
CA GLN A 232 -7.59 3.62 31.30
C GLN A 232 -8.24 5.00 31.48
N ALA A 233 -7.60 6.06 30.99
CA ALA A 233 -8.15 7.41 31.03
C ALA A 233 -9.41 7.57 30.16
N LEU A 234 -9.44 6.94 28.98
CA LEU A 234 -10.62 6.91 28.12
C LEU A 234 -11.78 6.16 28.78
N GLN A 235 -11.51 5.00 29.38
CA GLN A 235 -12.52 4.17 30.07
C GLN A 235 -13.05 4.85 31.34
N SER A 236 -12.23 5.64 32.03
CA SER A 236 -12.60 6.35 33.26
C SER A 236 -13.29 7.69 33.01
N GLY A 237 -13.46 8.10 31.74
CA GLY A 237 -14.06 9.39 31.36
C GLY A 237 -13.22 10.63 31.72
N SER A 238 -11.99 10.44 32.22
CA SER A 238 -11.08 11.51 32.66
C SER A 238 -10.27 12.15 31.53
N GLY A 239 -10.39 11.63 30.29
CA GLY A 239 -9.73 12.17 29.09
C GLY A 239 -10.52 13.24 28.31
N ALA A 240 -11.76 13.55 28.69
CA ALA A 240 -12.64 14.44 27.93
C ALA A 240 -12.60 15.89 28.46
N THR A 241 -11.52 16.65 28.19
CA THR A 241 -11.58 18.12 28.22
C THR A 241 -10.66 18.76 27.18
N ALA A 242 -11.17 18.84 25.95
CA ALA A 242 -10.98 19.98 25.07
C ALA A 242 -12.08 19.93 24.01
N GLN A 243 -13.26 20.47 24.33
CA GLN A 243 -14.26 20.81 23.33
C GLN A 243 -13.63 21.83 22.38
N VAL A 244 -13.22 21.38 21.20
CA VAL A 244 -13.08 22.27 20.04
C VAL A 244 -14.48 22.38 19.46
N GLU A 245 -15.06 23.58 19.52
CA GLU A 245 -16.34 23.89 18.87
C GLU A 245 -16.32 23.38 17.43
N VAL A 246 -17.24 22.46 17.13
CA VAL A 246 -17.52 22.02 15.77
C VAL A 246 -18.15 23.20 15.03
N PRO A 247 -17.52 23.76 13.97
CA PRO A 247 -18.20 24.73 13.13
C PRO A 247 -19.35 24.00 12.44
N LYS A 248 -20.55 24.56 12.56
CA LYS A 248 -21.78 24.05 11.94
C LYS A 248 -21.52 23.68 10.47
N SER A 249 -21.97 22.48 10.11
CA SER A 249 -21.98 21.89 8.78
C SER A 249 -22.12 22.90 7.64
N GLN A 250 -21.07 23.08 6.84
CA GLN A 250 -21.27 23.37 5.43
C GLN A 250 -21.35 22.03 4.70
N ALA A 251 -22.54 21.76 4.17
CA ALA A 251 -22.80 20.64 3.29
C ALA A 251 -21.80 20.66 2.12
N VAL A 252 -20.87 19.70 2.10
CA VAL A 252 -20.07 19.43 0.90
C VAL A 252 -20.94 18.54 0.01
N VAL A 253 -21.66 19.17 -0.91
CA VAL A 253 -22.28 18.49 -2.04
C VAL A 253 -21.13 18.02 -2.94
N LEU A 254 -20.92 16.71 -2.99
CA LEU A 254 -19.97 16.09 -3.90
C LEU A 254 -20.60 16.08 -5.30
N ALA A 255 -20.31 17.10 -6.11
CA ALA A 255 -20.71 17.15 -7.50
C ALA A 255 -19.83 16.21 -8.33
N VAL A 256 -20.39 15.09 -8.77
CA VAL A 256 -19.79 14.23 -9.79
C VAL A 256 -20.08 14.85 -11.15
N THR A 257 -19.09 15.50 -11.74
CA THR A 257 -19.14 15.88 -13.16
C THR A 257 -18.41 14.82 -13.97
N GLY A 258 -19.16 13.91 -14.58
CA GLY A 258 -18.69 13.18 -15.74
C GLY A 258 -18.61 14.13 -16.93
N MET A 259 -17.50 14.08 -17.67
CA MET A 259 -17.47 14.57 -19.03
C MET A 259 -16.99 13.45 -19.95
N ARG A 260 -17.65 13.44 -21.12
CA ARG A 260 -17.64 12.45 -22.19
C ARG A 260 -16.27 12.22 -22.80
#